data_AF-A0A8C7C8C2-F1
#
_entry.id   AF-A0A8C7C8C2-F1
#
_cell.length_a   1.000
_cell.length_b   1.000
_cell.length_c   1.000
_cell.angle_alpha   90.00
_cell.angle_beta   90.00
_cell.angle_gamma   90.00
#
_symmetry.space_group_name_H-M   'P 1'
#
loop_
_entity.id
_entity.type
_entity.pdbx_description
1 polymer ?
#
loop_
_entity_poly.entity_id
_entity_poly.type
_entity_poly.pdbx_seq_one_letter_code
_entity_poly.pdbx_strand_id
1 'polypeptide(L)'
;MENEPGIVSPFKRVFLKGEKSRDKKAHEKVTERRPLHTVALSLPERVEPDRLLSDYIEKEVKRAHQLPGHLTQEHDAVISLSAYNVKLAWRDGEDTILRVPIHDIAAVSYVRDDASHLVVLKTGRGRGRGRRPWG
;
A
#
# COMPACT_ATOMS: atom_id res chain seq x y z
N MET A 1 0.95 39.91 -26.41
CA MET A 1 0.85 39.17 -25.12
C MET A 1 -0.54 38.58 -25.09
N GLU A 2 -0.65 37.35 -25.58
CA GLU A 2 -1.91 36.61 -25.62
C GLU A 2 -2.04 35.88 -24.29
N ASN A 3 -3.07 36.21 -23.52
CA ASN A 3 -3.42 35.46 -22.31
C ASN A 3 -4.34 34.31 -22.71
N GLU A 4 -3.83 33.07 -22.60
CA GLU A 4 -4.66 31.87 -22.74
C GLU A 4 -5.68 31.79 -21.59
N PRO A 5 -6.98 31.57 -21.87
CA PRO A 5 -7.97 31.41 -20.81
C PRO A 5 -7.84 30.02 -20.18
N GLY A 6 -7.47 30.03 -18.90
CA GLY A 6 -7.35 28.85 -18.06
C GLY A 6 -8.62 27.99 -18.02
N ILE A 7 -8.40 26.68 -17.98
CA ILE A 7 -9.42 25.64 -17.86
C ILE A 7 -10.27 25.88 -16.61
N VAL A 8 -11.55 26.22 -16.79
CA VAL A 8 -12.50 26.41 -15.69
C VAL A 8 -13.22 25.09 -15.42
N SER A 9 -13.22 24.66 -14.15
CA SER A 9 -13.92 23.48 -13.64
C SER A 9 -15.42 23.47 -14.03
N PRO A 10 -15.98 22.31 -14.47
CA PRO A 10 -17.34 22.22 -15.01
C PRO A 10 -18.43 22.45 -13.95
N PHE A 11 -18.09 22.40 -12.66
CA PHE A 11 -19.06 22.55 -11.58
C PHE A 11 -19.55 23.98 -11.34
N LYS A 12 -18.95 24.98 -11.99
CA LYS A 12 -19.29 26.39 -11.74
C LYS A 12 -20.30 26.98 -12.74
N ARG A 13 -20.89 26.17 -13.62
CA ARG A 13 -21.83 26.63 -14.67
C ARG A 13 -23.25 26.14 -14.43
N VAL A 14 -23.88 26.63 -13.37
CA VAL A 14 -25.35 26.83 -13.31
C VAL A 14 -25.64 27.77 -12.14
N PHE A 15 -25.41 29.06 -12.36
CA PHE A 15 -26.06 30.10 -11.57
C PHE A 15 -26.73 31.06 -12.56
N LEU A 16 -27.99 30.76 -12.88
CA LEU A 16 -28.89 31.73 -13.48
C LEU A 16 -29.20 32.79 -12.43
N LYS A 17 -28.81 34.01 -12.75
CA LYS A 17 -29.09 35.22 -12.01
C LYS A 17 -30.59 35.53 -12.09
N GLY A 18 -31.25 35.52 -10.94
CA GLY A 18 -32.37 36.41 -10.65
C GLY A 18 -33.78 35.80 -10.70
N GLU A 19 -34.37 35.55 -9.53
CA GLU A 19 -35.58 36.28 -9.11
C GLU A 19 -35.86 36.08 -7.61
N LYS A 20 -36.44 37.09 -6.98
CA LYS A 20 -36.77 37.15 -5.54
C LYS A 20 -38.02 36.32 -5.23
N SER A 21 -38.07 35.89 -3.95
CA SER A 21 -39.29 35.67 -3.16
C SER A 21 -39.93 34.28 -3.22
N ARG A 22 -39.80 33.53 -2.12
CA ARG A 22 -40.90 33.20 -1.19
C ARG A 22 -40.43 32.16 -0.18
N ASP A 23 -40.55 32.50 1.11
CA ASP A 23 -40.41 31.57 2.23
C ASP A 23 -41.34 30.36 2.07
N LYS A 24 -40.76 29.17 1.95
CA LYS A 24 -41.41 27.91 2.31
C LYS A 24 -40.35 27.04 2.97
N LYS A 25 -40.44 26.87 4.29
CA LYS A 25 -39.68 25.88 5.05
C LYS A 25 -39.81 24.52 4.35
N ALA A 26 -38.77 24.12 3.63
CA ALA A 26 -38.66 22.76 3.13
C ALA A 26 -38.45 21.87 4.35
N HIS A 27 -39.43 21.04 4.65
CA HIS A 27 -39.27 19.98 5.64
C HIS A 27 -38.14 19.09 5.16
N GLU A 28 -36.97 19.19 5.78
CA GLU A 28 -35.85 18.29 5.54
C GLU A 28 -36.31 16.89 5.93
N LYS A 29 -36.69 16.09 4.94
CA LYS A 29 -36.94 14.67 5.14
C LYS A 29 -35.57 14.02 5.22
N VAL A 30 -34.95 14.13 6.40
CA VAL A 30 -33.77 13.34 6.78
C VAL A 30 -34.20 11.89 6.70
N THR A 31 -33.93 11.24 5.56
CA THR A 31 -33.94 9.79 5.51
C THR A 31 -32.83 9.37 6.46
N GLU A 32 -33.21 8.89 7.64
CA GLU A 32 -32.31 8.20 8.57
C GLU A 32 -31.71 7.01 7.83
N ARG A 33 -30.57 7.23 7.17
CA ARG A 33 -29.80 6.16 6.56
C ARG A 33 -29.33 5.31 7.73
N ARG A 34 -29.56 3.99 7.64
CA ARG A 34 -29.01 3.05 8.63
C ARG A 34 -27.52 3.33 8.79
N PRO A 35 -27.00 3.48 10.01
CA PRO A 35 -25.59 3.75 10.23
C PRO A 35 -24.75 2.68 9.54
N LEU A 36 -23.66 3.11 8.91
CA LEU A 36 -22.69 2.19 8.31
C LEU A 36 -22.25 1.17 9.36
N HIS A 37 -22.31 -0.11 9.02
CA HIS A 37 -21.83 -1.16 9.89
C HIS A 37 -20.30 -1.05 9.97
N THR A 38 -19.78 -0.41 11.01
CA THR A 38 -18.34 -0.36 11.28
C THR A 38 -17.96 -1.68 11.94
N VAL A 39 -17.39 -2.59 11.16
CA VAL A 39 -16.69 -3.75 11.72
C VAL A 39 -15.39 -3.23 12.31
N ALA A 40 -15.25 -3.30 13.63
CA ALA A 40 -13.99 -3.06 14.29
C ALA A 40 -13.00 -4.14 13.84
N LEU A 41 -12.09 -3.79 12.93
CA LEU A 41 -10.93 -4.62 12.65
C LEU A 41 -10.15 -4.73 13.96
N SER A 42 -9.84 -5.95 14.39
CA SER A 42 -8.99 -6.17 15.56
C SER A 42 -7.73 -5.32 15.44
N LEU A 43 -7.35 -4.66 16.53
CA LEU A 43 -6.09 -3.93 16.58
C LEU A 43 -4.97 -4.93 16.24
N PRO A 44 -4.10 -4.63 15.26
CA PRO A 44 -2.98 -5.50 14.98
C PRO A 44 -2.17 -5.68 16.27
N GLU A 45 -1.78 -6.93 16.53
CA GLU A 45 -0.98 -7.28 17.69
C GLU A 45 0.28 -6.41 17.68
N ARG A 46 0.36 -5.47 18.63
CA ARG A 46 1.46 -4.52 18.70
C ARG A 46 2.68 -5.30 19.19
N VAL A 47 3.60 -5.59 18.27
CA VAL A 47 4.87 -6.23 18.63
C VAL A 47 5.81 -5.17 19.19
N GLU A 48 6.40 -5.44 20.35
CA GLU A 48 7.43 -4.57 20.91
C GLU A 48 8.67 -4.57 20.00
N PRO A 49 9.20 -3.39 19.64
CA PRO A 49 10.30 -3.29 18.68
C PRO A 49 11.58 -3.95 19.21
N ASP A 50 11.81 -3.91 20.52
CA ASP A 50 13.01 -4.47 21.17
C ASP A 50 13.12 -5.99 21.00
N ARG A 51 11.99 -6.67 20.76
CA ARG A 51 11.98 -8.10 20.44
C ARG A 51 12.84 -8.41 19.20
N LEU A 52 12.95 -7.49 18.25
CA LEU A 52 13.74 -7.67 17.02
C LEU A 52 15.25 -7.76 17.28
N LEU A 53 15.74 -7.35 18.46
CA LEU A 53 17.15 -7.48 18.84
C LEU A 53 17.51 -8.92 19.21
N SER A 54 16.59 -9.61 19.89
CA SER A 54 16.79 -10.97 20.43
C SER A 54 16.10 -12.06 19.61
N ASP A 55 15.17 -11.69 18.74
CA ASP A 55 14.29 -12.58 17.97
C ASP A 55 13.95 -11.97 16.60
N TYR A 56 13.06 -12.61 15.84
CA TYR A 56 12.58 -12.16 14.54
C TYR A 56 11.05 -12.28 14.42
N ILE A 57 10.48 -11.55 13.46
CA ILE A 57 9.05 -11.61 13.12
C ILE A 57 8.91 -12.20 11.73
N GLU A 58 8.05 -13.20 11.59
CA GLU A 58 7.69 -13.77 10.29
C GLU A 58 6.31 -13.32 9.84
N LYS A 59 6.18 -13.07 8.53
CA LYS A 59 4.92 -12.80 7.85
C LYS A 59 4.87 -13.49 6.50
N GLU A 60 3.67 -13.91 6.11
CA GLU A 60 3.41 -14.44 4.78
C GLU A 60 3.32 -13.28 3.78
N VAL A 61 4.02 -13.41 2.66
CA VAL A 61 4.04 -12.43 1.58
C VAL A 61 4.05 -13.16 0.25
N LYS A 62 3.74 -12.44 -0.83
CA LYS A 62 3.96 -12.95 -2.18
C LYS A 62 5.11 -12.18 -2.83
N ARG A 63 6.09 -12.91 -3.34
CA ARG A 63 7.26 -12.32 -3.97
C ARG A 63 6.97 -11.96 -5.41
N ALA A 64 7.20 -10.69 -5.75
CA ALA A 64 7.12 -10.16 -7.10
C ALA A 64 8.42 -9.43 -7.46
N HIS A 65 9.03 -9.73 -8.61
CA HIS A 65 10.18 -8.95 -9.13
C HIS A 65 9.76 -7.73 -9.94
N GLN A 66 8.57 -7.78 -10.52
CA GLN A 66 7.91 -6.74 -11.29
C GLN A 66 6.45 -6.73 -10.87
N LEU A 67 5.74 -5.61 -11.07
CA LEU A 67 4.29 -5.52 -10.87
C LEU A 67 3.59 -6.68 -11.61
N PRO A 68 3.09 -7.71 -10.89
CA PRO A 68 2.50 -8.87 -11.52
C PRO A 68 1.06 -8.54 -11.92
N GLY A 69 0.64 -8.97 -13.11
CA GLY A 69 -0.78 -8.97 -13.47
C GLY A 69 -1.59 -9.99 -12.64
N HIS A 70 -0.96 -11.04 -12.11
CA HIS A 70 -1.59 -12.06 -11.28
C HIS A 70 -0.59 -12.71 -10.31
N LEU A 71 -0.95 -12.82 -9.03
CA LEU A 71 -0.13 -13.39 -7.95
C LEU A 71 -0.65 -14.77 -7.52
N THR A 72 -0.05 -15.82 -8.05
CA THR A 72 -0.37 -17.23 -7.84
C THR A 72 0.31 -17.82 -6.59
N GLN A 73 0.10 -19.12 -6.33
CA GLN A 73 0.67 -19.84 -5.18
C GLN A 73 2.17 -20.09 -5.33
N GLU A 74 2.72 -20.19 -6.55
CA GLU A 74 4.17 -20.34 -6.73
C GLU A 74 4.98 -19.11 -6.30
N HIS A 75 4.31 -18.00 -5.99
CA HIS A 75 4.93 -16.78 -5.49
C HIS A 75 4.89 -16.67 -3.96
N ASP A 76 4.30 -17.65 -3.27
CA ASP A 76 4.15 -17.62 -1.81
C ASP A 76 5.52 -17.74 -1.12
N ALA A 77 5.80 -16.77 -0.27
CA ALA A 77 7.05 -16.65 0.45
C ALA A 77 6.81 -16.22 1.90
N VAL A 78 7.80 -16.43 2.75
CA VAL A 78 7.82 -15.92 4.12
C VAL A 78 8.91 -14.85 4.22
N ILE A 79 8.53 -13.68 4.73
CA ILE A 79 9.48 -12.63 5.10
C ILE A 79 9.77 -12.73 6.60
N SER A 80 11.05 -12.76 6.94
CA SER A 80 11.55 -12.73 8.32
C SER A 80 12.30 -11.43 8.55
N LEU A 81 11.82 -10.64 9.51
CA LEU A 81 12.37 -9.35 9.91
C LEU A 81 13.07 -9.48 11.26
N SER A 82 14.33 -9.08 11.32
CA SER A 82 15.13 -8.95 12.54
C SER A 82 15.83 -7.58 12.56
N ALA A 83 16.40 -7.18 13.69
CA ALA A 83 17.24 -5.98 13.77
C ALA A 83 18.49 -6.05 12.87
N TYR A 84 18.89 -7.26 12.45
CA TYR A 84 20.10 -7.49 11.68
C TYR A 84 19.86 -7.50 10.17
N ASN A 85 18.75 -8.10 9.73
CA ASN A 85 18.45 -8.32 8.33
C ASN A 85 16.96 -8.58 8.06
N VAL A 86 16.56 -8.37 6.82
CA VAL A 86 15.34 -8.91 6.21
C VAL A 86 15.72 -10.13 5.38
N LYS A 87 15.10 -11.27 5.66
CA LYS A 87 15.24 -12.52 4.91
C LYS A 87 13.93 -12.85 4.21
N LEU A 88 14.01 -13.33 2.97
CA LEU A 88 12.87 -13.86 2.24
C LEU A 88 13.17 -15.32 1.87
N ALA A 89 12.26 -16.22 2.19
CA ALA A 89 12.36 -17.65 1.90
C ALA A 89 11.10 -18.15 1.18
N TRP A 90 11.24 -19.15 0.33
CA TRP A 90 10.08 -19.81 -0.28
C TRP A 90 9.27 -20.58 0.77
N ARG A 91 7.95 -20.63 0.61
CA ARG A 91 7.06 -21.29 1.58
C ARG A 91 7.15 -22.82 1.53
N ASP A 92 7.42 -23.37 0.35
CA ASP A 92 7.36 -24.80 0.03
C ASP A 92 8.66 -25.58 0.29
N GLY A 93 9.80 -24.90 0.42
CA GLY A 93 11.10 -25.53 0.68
C GLY A 93 11.99 -24.84 1.71
N GLU A 94 11.55 -23.72 2.30
CA GLU A 94 12.34 -22.85 3.21
C GLU A 94 13.66 -22.32 2.61
N ASP A 95 13.91 -22.59 1.33
CA ASP A 95 15.09 -22.11 0.61
C ASP A 95 15.12 -20.57 0.64
N THR A 96 16.21 -20.03 1.16
CA THR A 96 16.38 -18.58 1.28
C THR A 96 16.61 -17.98 -0.08
N ILE A 97 15.69 -17.11 -0.50
CA ILE A 97 15.71 -16.40 -1.77
C ILE A 97 16.69 -15.24 -1.71
N LEU A 98 16.57 -14.41 -0.68
CA LEU A 98 17.43 -13.24 -0.49
C LEU A 98 17.53 -12.90 1.00
N ARG A 99 18.66 -12.31 1.36
CA ARG A 99 18.92 -11.75 2.68
C ARG A 99 19.57 -10.39 2.52
N VAL A 100 18.95 -9.36 3.09
CA VAL A 100 19.40 -7.97 2.99
C VAL A 100 19.67 -7.45 4.41
N PRO A 101 20.91 -7.08 4.74
CA PRO A 101 21.21 -6.41 5.99
C PRO A 101 20.41 -5.11 6.14
N ILE A 102 19.96 -4.76 7.35
CA ILE A 102 19.16 -3.55 7.56
C ILE A 102 19.91 -2.29 7.10
N HIS A 103 21.22 -2.23 7.29
CA HIS A 103 22.05 -1.11 6.84
C HIS A 103 22.15 -0.98 5.31
N ASP A 104 21.83 -2.04 4.55
CA ASP A 104 21.76 -1.99 3.09
C ASP A 104 20.36 -1.61 2.59
N ILE A 105 19.36 -1.45 3.46
CA ILE A 105 18.01 -1.01 3.05
C ILE A 105 17.99 0.53 3.03
N ALA A 106 17.82 1.10 1.83
CA ALA A 106 17.75 2.54 1.66
C ALA A 106 16.35 3.09 1.97
N ALA A 107 15.30 2.35 1.63
CA ALA A 107 13.92 2.73 1.91
C ALA A 107 12.98 1.52 1.83
N VAL A 108 11.85 1.62 2.53
CA VAL A 108 10.71 0.72 2.40
C VAL A 108 9.50 1.57 2.03
N SER A 109 8.81 1.22 0.95
CA SER A 109 7.64 1.93 0.46
C SER A 109 6.44 1.02 0.43
N TYR A 110 5.30 1.54 0.87
CA TYR A 110 4.01 0.87 0.74
C TYR A 110 3.21 1.52 -0.39
N VAL A 111 2.78 0.71 -1.34
CA VAL A 111 1.97 1.13 -2.48
C VAL A 111 0.68 0.32 -2.44
N ARG A 112 -0.44 1.01 -2.21
CA ARG A 112 -1.76 0.40 -2.24
C ARG A 112 -2.32 0.49 -3.66
N ASP A 113 -2.68 -0.66 -4.20
CA ASP A 113 -3.39 -0.83 -5.47
C ASP A 113 -4.79 -1.40 -5.18
N ASP A 114 -5.66 -1.47 -6.20
CA ASP A 114 -7.05 -1.91 -6.04
C ASP A 114 -7.16 -3.39 -5.63
N ALA A 115 -6.31 -4.24 -6.24
CA ALA A 115 -6.30 -5.68 -5.98
C ALA A 115 -5.11 -6.15 -5.15
N SER A 116 -4.17 -5.27 -4.81
CA SER A 116 -2.89 -5.66 -4.21
C SER A 116 -2.32 -4.61 -3.26
N HIS A 117 -1.67 -5.10 -2.20
CA HIS A 117 -0.95 -4.27 -1.23
C HIS A 117 0.55 -4.54 -1.38
N LEU A 118 1.25 -3.65 -2.08
CA LEU A 118 2.64 -3.84 -2.44
C LEU A 118 3.55 -3.23 -1.37
N VAL A 119 4.57 -3.98 -0.99
CA VAL A 119 5.67 -3.51 -0.16
C VAL A 119 6.95 -3.60 -0.98
N VAL A 120 7.60 -2.46 -1.21
CA VAL A 120 8.79 -2.34 -2.04
C VAL A 120 9.98 -1.99 -1.16
N LEU A 121 11.00 -2.84 -1.17
CA LEU A 121 12.27 -2.59 -0.50
C LEU A 121 13.29 -2.07 -1.51
N LYS A 122 13.73 -0.82 -1.34
CA LYS A 122 14.85 -0.26 -2.09
C LYS A 122 16.13 -0.59 -1.34
N THR A 123 17.00 -1.38 -1.95
CA THR A 123 18.24 -1.86 -1.32
C THR A 123 19.47 -1.31 -2.03
N GLY A 124 20.53 -1.09 -1.27
CA GLY A 124 21.86 -0.75 -1.74
C GLY A 124 22.41 -1.89 -2.57
N ARG A 125 22.91 -1.58 -3.76
CA ARG A 125 23.39 -2.56 -4.72
C ARG A 125 24.69 -3.18 -4.20
N GLY A 126 24.62 -4.35 -3.54
CA GLY A 126 25.80 -5.01 -3.00
C GLY A 126 25.61 -6.49 -2.63
N ARG A 127 26.13 -7.39 -3.47
CA ARG A 127 26.28 -8.86 -3.29
C ARG A 127 25.02 -9.72 -3.45
N GLY A 128 24.38 -9.60 -4.60
CA GLY A 128 23.82 -10.80 -5.23
C GLY A 128 24.98 -11.72 -5.66
N ARG A 129 25.27 -12.78 -4.89
CA ARG A 129 25.82 -13.99 -5.50
C ARG A 129 24.65 -14.59 -6.30
N GLY A 130 24.67 -14.45 -7.63
CA GLY A 130 23.68 -15.08 -8.48
C GLY A 130 23.39 -14.31 -9.76
N ARG A 131 24.19 -14.60 -10.79
CA ARG A 131 23.92 -14.56 -12.24
C ARG A 131 22.87 -13.55 -12.76
N ARG A 132 23.35 -12.62 -13.58
CA ARG A 132 22.53 -11.95 -14.61
C ARG A 132 22.10 -13.00 -15.65
N PRO A 133 20.87 -12.93 -16.19
CA PRO A 133 20.58 -13.45 -17.52
C PRO A 133 20.15 -12.29 -18.42
N TRP A 134 21.12 -11.67 -19.09
CA TRP A 134 20.86 -10.92 -20.33
C TRP A 134 22.04 -11.23 -21.24
N GLY A 135 21.80 -12.18 -22.13
CA GLY A 135 22.57 -12.49 -23.33
C GLY A 135 21.56 -12.61 -24.46
#